data_AF-A0A3R7U5F4-F1
#
_entry.id   AF-A0A3R7U5F4-F1
#
_cell.length_a   1.000
_cell.length_b   1.000
_cell.length_c   1.000
_cell.angle_alpha   90.00
_cell.angle_beta   90.00
_cell.angle_gamma   90.00
#
_symmetry.space_group_name_H-M   'P 1'
#
loop_
_entity.id
_entity.type
_entity.pdbx_description
1 polymer ?
#
loop_
_entity_poly.entity_id
_entity_poly.type
_entity_poly.pdbx_seq_one_letter_code
_entity_poly.pdbx_strand_id
1 'polypeptide(L)'
;MPQLRFLLFACTLGAFATGCKKYDQNGSLLHLKTPEARLIGEWRSAEVSQVGTADSNLTEFMASSNLLLDATFTEDQTVTFVNVNENITYEGIWAFNEDKSVLHLDELTFTKVTGPFYNDSSEVDQTELVQMAFDFLMGDQDCSDTIFFAAGSHTVVTDEVAACVNSLTATGSNWILSDGTLNYNGAVLNAGDVINDAMAEYIEGFVDDELLAESCATDLTADCIAEIVDLTLMDYGANVEFVEILEPIITGWDDPGLLAALSDNCGLDVVRWEGTPSGLDDPAVLGLVADNATLDLDCDGMPETLGLDLVASFVTEVKELDLYWEILELELDDLQAYQFREFDGETVFDFNFLLRFEKQN
;
A
#
# COMPACT_ATOMS: atom_id res chain seq x y z
N MET A 1 34.03 43.32 93.38
CA MET A 1 33.69 41.88 93.41
C MET A 1 32.33 41.72 92.74
N PRO A 2 32.05 40.73 91.85
CA PRO A 2 32.86 40.00 90.84
C PRO A 2 32.62 40.59 89.41
N GLN A 3 33.53 40.57 88.41
CA GLN A 3 34.10 39.50 87.56
C GLN A 3 33.18 38.90 86.46
N LEU A 4 33.54 39.09 85.18
CA LEU A 4 33.61 38.14 84.02
C LEU A 4 33.53 38.95 82.70
N ARG A 5 34.56 39.07 81.85
CA ARG A 5 35.17 38.13 80.87
C ARG A 5 34.27 37.71 79.68
N PHE A 6 34.73 38.15 78.49
CA PHE A 6 34.89 37.42 77.22
C PHE A 6 33.71 37.18 76.25
N LEU A 7 34.10 37.32 74.96
CA LEU A 7 33.74 36.58 73.74
C LEU A 7 32.75 37.16 72.71
N LEU A 8 33.34 37.39 71.53
CA LEU A 8 32.78 37.41 70.17
C LEU A 8 31.64 36.39 69.93
N PHE A 9 30.63 36.81 69.16
CA PHE A 9 29.77 35.97 68.30
C PHE A 9 29.34 36.86 67.11
N ALA A 10 29.94 36.77 65.93
CA ALA A 10 29.67 35.76 64.90
C ALA A 10 28.16 35.55 64.66
N CYS A 11 27.52 36.47 63.93
CA CYS A 11 26.25 36.17 63.25
C CYS A 11 26.57 35.43 61.95
N THR A 12 26.68 34.11 62.07
CA THR A 12 26.59 33.17 60.96
C THR A 12 25.26 33.36 60.23
N LEU A 13 25.35 33.73 58.94
CA LEU A 13 24.29 33.47 57.96
C LEU A 13 23.98 31.97 58.02
N GLY A 14 22.80 31.64 58.55
CA GLY A 14 22.23 30.31 58.45
C GLY A 14 21.68 30.10 57.06
N ALA A 15 22.36 29.26 56.29
CA ALA A 15 21.88 28.69 55.04
C ALA A 15 20.55 27.94 55.28
N PHE A 16 19.48 28.44 54.67
CA PHE A 16 18.35 27.62 54.26
C PHE A 16 18.43 27.50 52.73
N ALA A 17 19.35 26.66 52.28
CA ALA A 17 19.33 26.10 50.94
C ALA A 17 18.46 24.83 50.99
N THR A 18 17.15 25.01 51.00
CA THR A 18 16.21 23.97 50.57
C THR A 18 16.02 24.17 49.07
N GLY A 19 16.43 23.16 48.30
CA GLY A 19 16.68 23.26 46.87
C GLY A 19 15.50 23.81 46.06
N CYS A 20 15.70 24.99 45.48
CA CYS A 20 15.09 25.32 44.20
C CYS A 20 15.96 24.64 43.14
N LYS A 21 15.47 23.56 42.51
CA LYS A 21 16.03 23.11 41.24
C LYS A 21 15.60 24.11 40.17
N LYS A 22 16.25 25.27 40.18
CA LYS A 22 16.23 26.21 39.07
C LYS A 22 17.18 25.63 38.02
N TYR A 23 16.75 25.45 36.78
CA TYR A 23 17.67 25.11 35.70
C TYR A 23 18.82 26.13 35.65
N ASP A 24 20.02 25.66 35.35
CA ASP A 24 21.27 26.40 35.55
C ASP A 24 21.29 27.59 34.57
N GLN A 25 20.82 28.75 35.02
CA GLN A 25 20.83 30.03 34.28
C GLN A 25 22.28 30.51 34.11
N ASN A 26 23.04 29.80 33.28
CA ASN A 26 24.45 30.03 33.06
C ASN A 26 24.67 31.23 32.13
N GLY A 27 24.49 32.44 32.67
CA GLY A 27 25.13 33.64 32.09
C GLY A 27 24.46 34.97 32.38
N SER A 28 23.14 35.00 32.58
CA SER A 28 22.41 36.25 32.82
C SER A 28 21.67 36.23 34.16
N LEU A 29 22.28 36.86 35.17
CA LEU A 29 21.74 36.98 36.53
C LEU A 29 20.44 37.83 36.62
N LEU A 30 19.94 38.39 35.50
CA LEU A 30 18.75 39.25 35.46
C LEU A 30 17.92 38.99 34.20
N HIS A 31 16.97 38.05 34.27
CA HIS A 31 15.86 38.00 33.32
C HIS A 31 14.69 38.83 33.89
N LEU A 32 14.30 39.88 33.16
CA LEU A 32 13.18 40.76 33.55
C LEU A 32 11.79 40.17 33.24
N LYS A 33 11.75 39.06 32.49
CA LYS A 33 10.53 38.35 32.09
C LYS A 33 10.45 37.00 32.81
N THR A 34 9.25 36.58 33.17
CA THR A 34 9.01 35.24 33.73
C THR A 34 9.28 34.16 32.69
N PRO A 35 9.49 32.89 33.07
CA PRO A 35 9.58 31.77 32.12
C PRO A 35 8.41 31.75 31.13
N GLU A 36 7.18 31.95 31.60
CA GLU A 36 5.97 32.02 30.77
C GLU A 36 6.11 33.12 29.71
N ALA A 37 6.46 34.34 30.11
CA ALA A 37 6.62 35.48 29.20
C ALA A 37 7.82 35.34 28.22
N ARG A 38 8.76 34.42 28.51
CA ARG A 38 9.86 34.09 27.58
C ARG A 38 9.46 33.01 26.58
N LEU A 39 8.64 32.06 27.00
CA LEU A 39 8.14 30.97 26.16
C LEU A 39 7.23 31.48 25.03
N ILE A 40 6.40 32.52 25.28
CA ILE A 40 5.48 33.06 24.27
C ILE A 40 6.18 33.43 22.97
N GLY A 41 5.67 32.94 21.84
CA GLY A 41 6.17 33.22 20.49
C GLY A 41 6.24 31.97 19.62
N GLU A 42 6.78 32.16 18.42
CA GLU A 42 7.04 31.10 17.45
C GLU A 42 8.46 30.54 17.64
N TRP A 43 8.59 29.23 17.55
CA TRP A 43 9.84 28.50 17.73
C TRP A 43 9.97 27.45 16.64
N ARG A 44 11.18 27.13 16.25
CA ARG A 44 11.47 26.09 15.28
C ARG A 44 12.50 25.13 15.84
N SER A 45 12.26 23.84 15.70
CA SER A 45 13.23 22.81 16.07
C SER A 45 14.54 23.06 15.31
N ALA A 46 15.64 23.14 16.03
CA ALA A 46 16.99 23.38 15.48
C ALA A 46 17.87 22.14 15.59
N GLU A 47 17.72 21.35 16.65
CA GLU A 47 18.53 20.15 16.88
C GLU A 47 17.77 19.13 17.74
N VAL A 48 17.97 17.83 17.44
CA VAL A 48 17.56 16.71 18.29
C VAL A 48 18.76 15.80 18.52
N SER A 49 19.06 15.50 19.78
CA SER A 49 20.12 14.56 20.15
C SER A 49 19.62 13.50 21.12
N GLN A 50 20.13 12.28 20.99
CA GLN A 50 19.82 11.18 21.91
C GLN A 50 20.73 11.23 23.13
N VAL A 51 20.15 11.14 24.32
CA VAL A 51 20.92 11.20 25.58
C VAL A 51 21.53 9.84 25.90
N GLY A 52 22.83 9.82 26.21
CA GLY A 52 23.53 8.63 26.73
C GLY A 52 24.30 7.81 25.69
N THR A 53 24.24 8.19 24.41
CA THR A 53 25.13 7.70 23.35
C THR A 53 26.16 8.78 23.03
N ALA A 54 27.41 8.41 22.78
CA ALA A 54 28.47 9.36 22.47
C ALA A 54 28.18 10.03 21.11
N ASP A 55 27.82 11.32 21.13
CA ASP A 55 27.77 12.25 20.00
C ASP A 55 27.14 11.71 18.69
N SER A 56 26.00 11.01 18.78
CA SER A 56 25.14 10.86 17.61
C SER A 56 24.23 12.07 17.53
N ASN A 57 24.73 13.15 16.92
CA ASN A 57 23.87 14.23 16.46
C ASN A 57 22.90 13.62 15.43
N LEU A 58 21.61 13.56 15.77
CA LEU A 58 20.56 12.98 14.93
C LEU A 58 19.89 14.07 14.07
N THR A 59 20.57 15.17 13.75
CA THR A 59 20.00 16.22 12.86
C THR A 59 19.68 15.67 11.47
N GLU A 60 20.35 14.60 11.00
CA GLU A 60 19.91 13.87 9.79
C GLU A 60 18.51 13.23 9.95
N PHE A 61 18.07 12.92 11.17
CA PHE A 61 16.68 12.54 11.48
C PHE A 61 15.71 13.72 11.55
N MET A 62 16.17 14.97 11.67
CA MET A 62 15.26 16.12 11.48
C MET A 62 14.82 16.25 10.01
N ALA A 63 15.59 15.68 9.07
CA ALA A 63 15.15 15.50 7.69
C ALA A 63 14.23 14.27 7.51
N SER A 64 14.21 13.32 8.47
CA SER A 64 13.25 12.20 8.48
C SER A 64 11.97 12.63 9.20
N SER A 65 10.92 12.89 8.41
CA SER A 65 9.48 13.01 8.68
C SER A 65 8.89 13.45 10.03
N ASN A 66 9.49 13.27 11.22
CA ASN A 66 8.76 13.37 12.50
C ASN A 66 9.30 14.44 13.48
N LEU A 67 10.40 15.13 13.18
CA LEU A 67 11.12 15.95 14.18
C LEU A 67 11.38 17.41 13.77
N LEU A 68 10.96 17.81 12.56
CA LEU A 68 10.96 19.23 12.17
C LEU A 68 9.64 19.87 12.63
N LEU A 69 9.69 20.55 13.77
CA LEU A 69 8.53 21.10 14.45
C LEU A 69 8.59 22.63 14.48
N ASP A 70 7.56 23.28 13.97
CA ASP A 70 7.28 24.69 14.26
C ASP A 70 6.28 24.74 15.43
N ALA A 71 6.67 25.38 16.53
CA ALA A 71 5.88 25.48 17.75
C ALA A 71 5.44 26.92 18.00
N THR A 72 4.18 27.14 18.33
CA THR A 72 3.65 28.47 18.70
C THR A 72 3.07 28.42 20.09
N PHE A 73 3.61 29.21 21.01
CA PHE A 73 3.10 29.39 22.37
C PHE A 73 2.46 30.77 22.52
N THR A 74 1.25 30.82 23.03
CA THR A 74 0.44 32.04 23.10
C THR A 74 0.17 32.46 24.56
N GLU A 75 -0.20 33.73 24.77
CA GLU A 75 -0.45 34.26 26.12
C GLU A 75 -1.64 33.61 26.84
N ASP A 76 -2.58 33.01 26.10
CA ASP A 76 -3.75 32.32 26.65
C ASP A 76 -3.48 30.85 27.02
N GLN A 77 -2.21 30.45 27.06
CA GLN A 77 -1.75 29.10 27.40
C GLN A 77 -2.10 28.03 26.35
N THR A 78 -2.35 28.41 25.09
CA THR A 78 -2.47 27.47 23.98
C THR A 78 -1.12 27.22 23.31
N VAL A 79 -0.93 26.00 22.81
CA VAL A 79 0.24 25.61 22.03
C VAL A 79 -0.19 24.93 20.73
N THR A 80 0.50 25.25 19.65
CA THR A 80 0.37 24.56 18.37
C THR A 80 1.73 24.03 17.94
N PHE A 81 1.83 22.75 17.60
CA PHE A 81 3.00 22.18 16.92
C PHE A 81 2.62 21.79 15.49
N VAL A 82 3.39 22.24 14.51
CA VAL A 82 3.27 21.80 13.12
C VAL A 82 4.48 20.94 12.79
N ASN A 83 4.23 19.67 12.51
CA ASN A 83 5.23 18.83 11.84
C ASN A 83 5.30 19.23 10.38
N VAL A 84 6.37 19.93 10.02
CA VAL A 84 6.53 20.56 8.69
C VAL A 84 6.60 19.52 7.57
N ASN A 85 7.10 18.31 7.84
CA ASN A 85 7.28 17.28 6.83
C ASN A 85 6.00 16.46 6.59
N GLU A 86 5.26 16.15 7.65
CA GLU A 86 4.03 15.34 7.56
C GLU A 86 2.76 16.17 7.44
N ASN A 87 2.87 17.51 7.56
CA ASN A 87 1.73 18.43 7.60
C ASN A 87 0.70 18.05 8.68
N ILE A 88 1.18 17.49 9.80
CA ILE A 88 0.38 17.17 10.97
C ILE A 88 0.44 18.37 11.92
N THR A 89 -0.73 18.79 12.41
CA THR A 89 -0.85 19.84 13.41
C THR A 89 -1.33 19.22 14.73
N TYR A 90 -0.62 19.55 15.81
CA TYR A 90 -0.98 19.24 17.18
C TYR A 90 -1.43 20.52 17.87
N GLU A 91 -2.56 20.48 18.56
CA GLU A 91 -3.10 21.63 19.30
C GLU A 91 -3.38 21.22 20.73
N GLY A 92 -2.95 22.00 21.71
CA GLY A 92 -3.20 21.71 23.12
C GLY A 92 -2.96 22.93 24.00
N ILE A 93 -2.73 22.67 25.29
CA ILE A 93 -2.44 23.69 26.29
C ILE A 93 -1.06 23.49 26.89
N TRP A 94 -0.49 24.56 27.42
CA TRP A 94 0.81 24.49 28.09
C TRP A 94 0.80 25.17 29.46
N ALA A 95 1.52 24.57 30.40
CA ALA A 95 1.68 25.13 31.73
C ALA A 95 3.02 24.72 32.34
N PHE A 96 3.67 25.61 33.08
CA PHE A 96 4.80 25.19 33.91
C PHE A 96 4.32 24.58 35.22
N ASN A 97 5.04 23.56 35.70
CA ASN A 97 4.91 23.05 37.06
C ASN A 97 5.25 24.12 38.13
N GLU A 98 5.08 23.80 39.42
CA GLU A 98 5.20 24.79 40.51
C GLU A 98 6.57 25.48 40.56
N ASP A 99 7.66 24.74 40.36
CA ASP A 99 9.03 25.28 40.43
C ASP A 99 9.57 25.76 39.07
N LYS A 100 8.74 25.70 38.01
CA LYS A 100 9.05 26.14 36.65
C LYS A 100 10.19 25.38 35.97
N SER A 101 10.49 24.16 36.43
CA SER A 101 11.48 23.26 35.81
C SER A 101 10.90 22.40 34.70
N VAL A 102 9.59 22.14 34.71
CA VAL A 102 8.92 21.30 33.72
C VAL A 102 7.80 22.08 33.05
N LEU A 103 7.79 22.08 31.72
CA LEU A 103 6.69 22.53 30.87
C LEU A 103 5.80 21.32 30.55
N HIS A 104 4.58 21.37 31.03
CA HIS A 104 3.49 20.45 30.67
C HIS A 104 2.89 20.93 29.35
N LEU A 105 2.70 19.99 28.43
CA LEU A 105 2.02 20.16 27.15
C LEU A 105 0.87 19.15 27.17
N ASP A 106 -0.26 19.59 27.68
CA ASP A 106 -1.40 18.73 27.94
C ASP A 106 -2.44 18.88 26.83
N GLU A 107 -3.30 17.88 26.69
CA GLU A 107 -4.42 17.88 25.73
C GLU A 107 -3.94 18.10 24.27
N LEU A 108 -2.73 17.66 23.91
CA LEU A 108 -2.23 17.78 22.54
C LEU A 108 -3.04 16.85 21.64
N THR A 109 -3.91 17.43 20.82
CA THR A 109 -4.77 16.71 19.89
C THR A 109 -4.25 16.78 18.48
N PHE A 110 -4.31 15.66 17.75
CA PHE A 110 -4.09 15.64 16.30
C PHE A 110 -5.11 14.74 15.61
N THR A 111 -5.45 15.07 14.37
CA THR A 111 -6.34 14.23 13.56
C THR A 111 -5.54 13.17 12.83
N LYS A 112 -5.70 11.91 13.24
CA LYS A 112 -5.17 10.76 12.52
C LYS A 112 -6.17 10.34 11.45
N VAL A 113 -5.73 10.32 10.19
CA VAL A 113 -6.48 9.74 9.07
C VAL A 113 -5.93 8.34 8.80
N THR A 114 -6.80 7.33 8.74
CA THR A 114 -6.45 5.94 8.41
C THR A 114 -7.28 5.48 7.21
N GLY A 115 -6.67 4.74 6.28
CA GLY A 115 -7.27 4.30 5.02
C GLY A 115 -6.33 4.52 3.83
N PRO A 116 -6.82 4.41 2.58
CA PRO A 116 -8.22 4.12 2.23
C PRO A 116 -8.65 2.71 2.62
N PHE A 117 -9.93 2.54 2.98
CA PHE A 117 -10.60 1.25 3.09
C PHE A 117 -11.64 1.13 1.98
N TYR A 118 -11.64 0.03 1.24
CA TYR A 118 -12.54 -0.14 0.10
C TYR A 118 -13.73 -0.98 0.50
N ASN A 119 -14.91 -0.36 0.60
CA ASN A 119 -16.09 -1.06 1.08
C ASN A 119 -17.05 -1.36 -0.07
N ASP A 120 -17.62 -2.55 -0.07
CA ASP A 120 -18.70 -2.91 -0.99
C ASP A 120 -20.06 -2.34 -0.54
N SER A 121 -21.09 -2.60 -1.34
CA SER A 121 -22.47 -2.15 -1.06
C SER A 121 -23.08 -2.69 0.25
N SER A 122 -22.49 -3.73 0.84
CA SER A 122 -22.89 -4.31 2.12
C SER A 122 -22.02 -3.82 3.29
N GLU A 123 -21.18 -2.80 3.07
CA GLU A 123 -20.23 -2.26 4.04
C GLU A 123 -19.18 -3.28 4.51
N VAL A 124 -18.86 -4.27 3.67
CA VAL A 124 -17.75 -5.20 3.92
C VAL A 124 -16.47 -4.59 3.34
N ASP A 125 -15.42 -4.57 4.15
CA ASP A 125 -14.09 -4.12 3.74
C ASP A 125 -13.42 -5.15 2.81
N GLN A 126 -13.11 -4.70 1.60
CA GLN A 126 -12.49 -5.44 0.49
C GLN A 126 -11.07 -4.93 0.21
N THR A 127 -10.42 -4.24 1.16
CA THR A 127 -9.09 -3.67 0.95
C THR A 127 -8.04 -4.72 0.56
N GLU A 128 -8.11 -5.93 1.11
CA GLU A 128 -7.24 -7.04 0.72
C GLU A 128 -7.46 -7.46 -0.74
N LEU A 129 -8.71 -7.49 -1.20
CA LEU A 129 -9.05 -7.80 -2.59
C LEU A 129 -8.52 -6.73 -3.56
N VAL A 130 -8.62 -5.45 -3.20
CA VAL A 130 -8.06 -4.34 -3.99
C VAL A 130 -6.54 -4.41 -4.03
N GLN A 131 -5.88 -4.82 -2.94
CA GLN A 131 -4.45 -5.07 -2.93
C GLN A 131 -4.07 -6.20 -3.89
N MET A 132 -4.80 -7.32 -3.89
CA MET A 132 -4.56 -8.42 -4.83
C MET A 132 -4.74 -7.97 -6.30
N ALA A 133 -5.77 -7.18 -6.59
CA ALA A 133 -5.99 -6.60 -7.92
C ALA A 133 -4.84 -5.65 -8.34
N PHE A 134 -4.31 -4.86 -7.42
CA PHE A 134 -3.16 -4.01 -7.66
C PHE A 134 -1.91 -4.83 -7.97
N ASP A 135 -1.62 -5.84 -7.16
CA ASP A 135 -0.45 -6.72 -7.33
C ASP A 135 -0.53 -7.50 -8.65
N PHE A 136 -1.73 -7.97 -9.03
CA PHE A 136 -2.00 -8.58 -10.34
C PHE A 136 -1.67 -7.64 -11.50
N LEU A 137 -2.09 -6.37 -11.44
CA LEU A 137 -1.79 -5.40 -12.51
C LEU A 137 -0.35 -4.89 -12.53
N MET A 138 0.37 -5.02 -11.41
CA MET A 138 1.79 -4.71 -11.30
C MET A 138 2.66 -5.72 -12.06
N GLY A 139 2.13 -6.90 -12.40
CA GLY A 139 2.90 -7.95 -13.05
C GLY A 139 3.75 -8.77 -12.07
N ASP A 140 3.45 -8.71 -10.76
CA ASP A 140 4.26 -9.37 -9.73
C ASP A 140 4.01 -10.89 -9.66
N GLN A 141 3.02 -11.39 -10.41
CA GLN A 141 2.63 -12.81 -10.45
C GLN A 141 2.83 -13.43 -11.83
N ASP A 142 3.20 -14.71 -11.89
CA ASP A 142 3.48 -15.41 -13.15
C ASP A 142 2.27 -15.43 -14.12
N CYS A 143 1.03 -15.41 -13.62
CA CYS A 143 -0.18 -15.37 -14.46
C CYS A 143 -0.54 -13.96 -14.97
N SER A 144 0.25 -12.93 -14.63
CA SER A 144 0.01 -11.53 -15.00
C SER A 144 0.99 -10.98 -16.05
N ASP A 145 1.88 -11.82 -16.59
CA ASP A 145 2.92 -11.43 -17.57
C ASP A 145 2.36 -10.82 -18.87
N THR A 146 1.15 -11.22 -19.28
CA THR A 146 0.47 -10.67 -20.44
C THR A 146 -1.02 -10.65 -20.19
N ILE A 147 -1.58 -9.44 -20.09
CA ILE A 147 -3.00 -9.23 -19.83
C ILE A 147 -3.63 -8.54 -21.04
N PHE A 148 -4.77 -9.07 -21.49
CA PHE A 148 -5.64 -8.42 -22.46
C PHE A 148 -6.97 -8.06 -21.82
N PHE A 149 -7.41 -6.83 -22.03
CA PHE A 149 -8.74 -6.38 -21.66
C PHE A 149 -9.65 -6.29 -22.88
N ALA A 150 -10.95 -6.53 -22.68
CA ALA A 150 -11.96 -6.17 -23.65
C ALA A 150 -11.94 -4.65 -23.90
N ALA A 151 -12.10 -4.24 -25.15
CA ALA A 151 -12.00 -2.82 -25.51
C ALA A 151 -13.05 -1.97 -24.77
N GLY A 152 -12.58 -1.02 -23.98
CA GLY A 152 -13.43 -0.07 -23.25
C GLY A 152 -13.87 -0.52 -21.85
N SER A 153 -13.39 -1.67 -21.36
CA SER A 153 -13.51 -2.11 -19.97
C SER A 153 -12.17 -2.66 -19.44
N HIS A 154 -12.16 -3.12 -18.20
CA HIS A 154 -11.08 -3.88 -17.57
C HIS A 154 -11.45 -5.37 -17.43
N THR A 155 -12.41 -5.85 -18.23
CA THR A 155 -12.74 -7.28 -18.28
C THR A 155 -11.55 -8.03 -18.90
N VAL A 156 -10.94 -8.94 -18.14
CA VAL A 156 -9.82 -9.76 -18.59
C VAL A 156 -10.33 -10.80 -19.57
N VAL A 157 -9.67 -10.88 -20.73
CA VAL A 157 -10.00 -11.82 -21.82
C VAL A 157 -8.74 -12.52 -22.35
N THR A 158 -7.71 -12.64 -21.50
CA THR A 158 -6.40 -13.19 -21.87
C THR A 158 -6.50 -14.63 -22.35
N ASP A 159 -7.34 -15.46 -21.72
CA ASP A 159 -7.48 -16.87 -22.07
C ASP A 159 -8.17 -17.05 -23.42
N GLU A 160 -9.20 -16.26 -23.71
CA GLU A 160 -9.86 -16.21 -25.01
C GLU A 160 -8.89 -15.75 -26.10
N VAL A 161 -8.07 -14.74 -25.81
CA VAL A 161 -7.02 -14.29 -26.72
C VAL A 161 -5.99 -15.41 -26.93
N ALA A 162 -5.56 -16.11 -25.90
CA ALA A 162 -4.59 -17.20 -26.01
C ALA A 162 -5.12 -18.35 -26.86
N ALA A 163 -6.37 -18.76 -26.64
CA ALA A 163 -7.04 -19.77 -27.45
C ALA A 163 -7.11 -19.35 -28.94
N CYS A 164 -7.49 -18.11 -29.21
CA CYS A 164 -7.52 -17.57 -30.56
C CYS A 164 -6.11 -17.52 -31.19
N VAL A 165 -5.09 -17.03 -30.48
CA VAL A 165 -3.71 -16.98 -30.98
C VAL A 165 -3.18 -18.36 -31.34
N ASN A 166 -3.49 -19.39 -30.55
CA ASN A 166 -3.12 -20.77 -30.87
C ASN A 166 -3.74 -21.24 -32.20
N SER A 167 -5.01 -20.89 -32.44
CA SER A 167 -5.68 -21.18 -33.72
C SER A 167 -5.03 -20.42 -34.89
N LEU A 168 -4.74 -19.13 -34.71
CA LEU A 168 -4.18 -18.27 -35.77
C LEU A 168 -2.72 -18.58 -36.11
N THR A 169 -1.98 -19.20 -35.19
CA THR A 169 -0.57 -19.61 -35.38
C THR A 169 -0.42 -21.07 -35.85
N ALA A 170 -1.54 -21.81 -35.97
CA ALA A 170 -1.53 -23.20 -36.38
C ALA A 170 -0.93 -23.39 -37.78
N THR A 171 -0.13 -24.46 -37.93
CA THR A 171 0.47 -24.88 -39.20
C THR A 171 0.47 -26.40 -39.31
N GLY A 172 0.65 -26.94 -40.51
CA GLY A 172 0.61 -28.38 -40.77
C GLY A 172 -0.80 -28.94 -40.77
N SER A 173 -0.94 -30.23 -40.43
CA SER A 173 -2.24 -30.90 -40.43
C SER A 173 -3.01 -30.60 -39.15
N ASN A 174 -4.23 -30.09 -39.29
CA ASN A 174 -5.06 -29.59 -38.20
C ASN A 174 -6.50 -30.09 -38.33
N TRP A 175 -7.13 -30.37 -37.20
CA TRP A 175 -8.58 -30.50 -37.09
C TRP A 175 -9.22 -29.14 -36.84
N ILE A 176 -10.28 -28.84 -37.58
CA ILE A 176 -11.05 -27.61 -37.45
C ILE A 176 -12.51 -27.95 -37.15
N LEU A 177 -13.12 -27.26 -36.20
CA LEU A 177 -14.57 -27.29 -35.99
C LEU A 177 -15.24 -26.52 -37.12
N SER A 178 -15.95 -27.18 -38.03
CA SER A 178 -16.55 -26.51 -39.19
C SER A 178 -17.99 -26.05 -38.95
N ASP A 179 -18.73 -26.72 -38.05
CA ASP A 179 -20.07 -26.32 -37.61
C ASP A 179 -20.42 -26.94 -36.25
N GLY A 180 -21.29 -26.27 -35.50
CA GLY A 180 -21.70 -26.67 -34.15
C GLY A 180 -20.83 -26.08 -33.03
N THR A 181 -20.89 -26.71 -31.86
CA THR A 181 -20.20 -26.27 -30.64
C THR A 181 -19.70 -27.49 -29.88
N LEU A 182 -18.47 -27.44 -29.37
CA LEU A 182 -17.87 -28.47 -28.52
C LEU A 182 -17.47 -27.89 -27.16
N ASN A 183 -17.39 -28.73 -26.14
CA ASN A 183 -16.86 -28.33 -24.82
C ASN A 183 -15.59 -29.13 -24.54
N TYR A 184 -14.50 -28.43 -24.24
CA TYR A 184 -13.20 -29.03 -23.95
C TYR A 184 -12.54 -28.30 -22.78
N ASN A 185 -12.21 -29.03 -21.70
CA ASN A 185 -11.57 -28.48 -20.50
C ASN A 185 -12.23 -27.20 -19.93
N GLY A 186 -13.57 -27.11 -20.01
CA GLY A 186 -14.33 -25.95 -19.54
C GLY A 186 -14.46 -24.81 -20.55
N ALA A 187 -13.74 -24.86 -21.68
CA ALA A 187 -13.88 -23.92 -22.78
C ALA A 187 -14.95 -24.36 -23.79
N VAL A 188 -15.65 -23.39 -24.37
CA VAL A 188 -16.63 -23.58 -25.46
C VAL A 188 -15.93 -23.33 -26.79
N LEU A 189 -15.76 -24.37 -27.59
CA LEU A 189 -15.17 -24.31 -28.93
C LEU A 189 -16.25 -24.03 -29.97
N ASN A 190 -15.97 -23.16 -30.94
CA ASN A 190 -16.90 -22.68 -31.96
C ASN A 190 -16.42 -22.99 -33.38
N ALA A 191 -17.34 -22.91 -34.33
CA ALA A 191 -17.02 -23.06 -35.75
C ALA A 191 -15.92 -22.07 -36.18
N GLY A 192 -14.85 -22.59 -36.79
CA GLY A 192 -13.63 -21.88 -37.15
C GLY A 192 -12.41 -22.23 -36.29
N ASP A 193 -12.62 -22.81 -35.09
CA ASP A 193 -11.52 -23.11 -34.17
C ASP A 193 -10.68 -24.30 -34.63
N VAL A 194 -9.36 -24.19 -34.44
CA VAL A 194 -8.44 -25.34 -34.51
C VAL A 194 -8.53 -26.12 -33.20
N ILE A 195 -8.88 -27.41 -33.29
CA ILE A 195 -9.32 -28.23 -32.15
C ILE A 195 -8.49 -29.51 -31.97
N ASN A 196 -7.19 -29.47 -32.29
CA ASN A 196 -6.33 -30.66 -32.27
C ASN A 196 -6.31 -31.39 -30.91
N ASP A 197 -6.22 -30.64 -29.80
CA ASP A 197 -6.13 -31.22 -28.46
C ASP A 197 -7.45 -31.91 -28.07
N ALA A 198 -8.58 -31.25 -28.31
CA ALA A 198 -9.90 -31.84 -28.11
C ALA A 198 -10.10 -33.09 -28.97
N MET A 199 -9.67 -33.03 -30.23
CA MET A 199 -9.77 -34.17 -31.14
C MET A 199 -8.86 -35.33 -30.74
N ALA A 200 -7.68 -35.08 -30.19
CA ALA A 200 -6.81 -36.14 -29.69
C ALA A 200 -7.51 -36.95 -28.58
N GLU A 201 -8.15 -36.26 -27.62
CA GLU A 201 -8.91 -36.92 -26.55
C GLU A 201 -10.19 -37.61 -27.06
N TYR A 202 -10.93 -36.99 -27.98
CA TYR A 202 -12.13 -37.61 -28.55
C TYR A 202 -11.78 -38.86 -29.36
N ILE A 203 -10.70 -38.83 -30.14
CA ILE A 203 -10.19 -39.99 -30.88
C ILE A 203 -9.77 -41.10 -29.93
N GLU A 204 -9.08 -40.78 -28.84
CA GLU A 204 -8.73 -41.76 -27.80
C GLU A 204 -9.99 -42.38 -27.19
N GLY A 205 -11.00 -41.56 -26.85
CA GLY A 205 -12.29 -42.03 -26.36
C GLY A 205 -13.00 -42.96 -27.34
N PHE A 206 -13.03 -42.63 -28.63
CA PHE A 206 -13.60 -43.51 -29.66
C PHE A 206 -12.86 -44.84 -29.79
N VAL A 207 -11.54 -44.85 -29.64
CA VAL A 207 -10.75 -46.08 -29.63
C VAL A 207 -11.04 -46.92 -28.40
N ASP A 208 -11.09 -46.29 -27.22
CA ASP A 208 -11.38 -46.97 -25.94
C ASP A 208 -12.79 -47.58 -25.91
N ASP A 209 -13.77 -46.91 -26.54
CA ASP A 209 -15.14 -47.40 -26.68
C ASP A 209 -15.31 -48.44 -27.81
N GLU A 210 -14.22 -48.85 -28.45
CA GLU A 210 -14.19 -49.78 -29.60
C GLU A 210 -15.00 -49.29 -30.81
N LEU A 211 -15.23 -47.97 -30.91
CA LEU A 211 -15.93 -47.30 -32.02
C LEU A 211 -14.99 -46.97 -33.18
N LEU A 212 -13.69 -46.84 -32.92
CA LEU A 212 -12.65 -46.54 -33.89
C LEU A 212 -11.49 -47.54 -33.76
N ALA A 213 -10.87 -47.92 -34.88
CA ALA A 213 -9.71 -48.80 -34.84
C ALA A 213 -8.49 -48.10 -34.20
N GLU A 214 -7.74 -48.80 -33.34
CA GLU A 214 -6.54 -48.26 -32.66
C GLU A 214 -5.50 -47.68 -33.63
N SER A 215 -5.40 -48.22 -34.85
CA SER A 215 -4.51 -47.67 -35.89
C SER A 215 -4.88 -46.24 -36.30
N CYS A 216 -6.15 -45.87 -36.23
CA CYS A 216 -6.61 -44.53 -36.60
C CYS A 216 -6.21 -43.44 -35.61
N ALA A 217 -5.82 -43.78 -34.37
CA ALA A 217 -5.26 -42.82 -33.42
C ALA A 217 -3.80 -42.44 -33.75
N THR A 218 -3.11 -43.20 -34.59
CA THR A 218 -1.68 -42.98 -34.90
C THR A 218 -1.39 -42.76 -36.38
N ASP A 219 -2.23 -43.26 -37.28
CA ASP A 219 -2.11 -43.09 -38.74
C ASP A 219 -3.45 -42.62 -39.33
N LEU A 220 -3.58 -41.30 -39.51
CA LEU A 220 -4.78 -40.65 -40.05
C LEU A 220 -4.89 -40.84 -41.56
N THR A 221 -5.24 -42.06 -41.97
CA THR A 221 -5.64 -42.35 -43.34
C THR A 221 -6.98 -41.69 -43.70
N ALA A 222 -7.29 -41.57 -44.99
CA ALA A 222 -8.55 -40.98 -45.43
C ALA A 222 -9.80 -41.68 -44.88
N ASP A 223 -9.75 -43.01 -44.73
CA ASP A 223 -10.86 -43.79 -44.17
C ASP A 223 -11.02 -43.50 -42.66
N CYS A 224 -9.90 -43.45 -41.92
CA CYS A 224 -9.90 -43.07 -40.51
C CYS A 224 -10.46 -41.66 -40.29
N ILE A 225 -10.06 -40.69 -41.12
CA ILE A 225 -10.54 -39.31 -41.02
C ILE A 225 -12.05 -39.27 -41.24
N ALA A 226 -12.57 -39.96 -42.25
CA ALA A 226 -14.01 -40.00 -42.52
C ALA A 226 -14.80 -40.62 -41.35
N GLU A 227 -14.29 -41.69 -40.75
CA GLU A 227 -14.91 -42.35 -39.60
C GLU A 227 -14.92 -41.43 -38.37
N ILE A 228 -13.81 -40.74 -38.09
CA ILE A 228 -13.73 -39.75 -37.00
C ILE A 228 -14.76 -38.64 -37.19
N VAL A 229 -14.87 -38.08 -38.40
CA VAL A 229 -15.86 -37.02 -38.71
C VAL A 229 -17.29 -37.50 -38.43
N ASP A 230 -17.63 -38.71 -38.89
CA ASP A 230 -18.96 -39.29 -38.67
C ASP A 230 -19.23 -39.55 -37.18
N LEU A 231 -18.25 -40.04 -36.43
CA LEU A 231 -18.35 -40.28 -34.98
C LEU A 231 -18.51 -38.96 -34.21
N THR A 232 -17.73 -37.93 -34.52
CA THR A 232 -17.85 -36.61 -33.88
C THR A 232 -19.24 -35.99 -34.12
N LEU A 233 -19.77 -36.11 -35.34
CA LEU A 233 -21.11 -35.63 -35.64
C LEU A 233 -22.19 -36.44 -34.90
N MET A 234 -22.03 -37.77 -34.81
CA MET A 234 -23.00 -38.64 -34.17
C MET A 234 -23.05 -38.47 -32.65
N ASP A 235 -21.90 -38.42 -32.00
CA ASP A 235 -21.81 -38.44 -30.54
C ASP A 235 -21.82 -37.04 -29.92
N TYR A 236 -21.25 -36.05 -30.61
CA TYR A 236 -21.15 -34.69 -30.10
C TYR A 236 -21.99 -33.67 -30.88
N GLY A 237 -22.59 -34.04 -32.02
CA GLY A 237 -23.41 -33.13 -32.80
C GLY A 237 -22.64 -32.00 -33.49
N ALA A 238 -21.32 -32.18 -33.66
CA ALA A 238 -20.42 -31.18 -34.23
C ALA A 238 -19.78 -31.71 -35.52
N ASN A 239 -19.63 -30.84 -36.53
CA ASN A 239 -18.92 -31.18 -37.76
C ASN A 239 -17.47 -30.75 -37.64
N VAL A 240 -16.55 -31.64 -38.00
CA VAL A 240 -15.11 -31.35 -37.98
C VAL A 240 -14.49 -31.63 -39.34
N GLU A 241 -13.40 -30.96 -39.64
CA GLU A 241 -12.64 -31.11 -40.88
C GLU A 241 -11.16 -31.31 -40.57
N PHE A 242 -10.47 -32.14 -41.36
CA PHE A 242 -9.02 -32.29 -41.27
C PHE A 242 -8.36 -31.62 -42.48
N VAL A 243 -7.58 -30.57 -42.23
CA VAL A 243 -7.00 -29.72 -43.27
C VAL A 243 -5.50 -29.51 -43.06
N GLU A 244 -4.78 -29.20 -44.13
CA GLU A 244 -3.39 -28.78 -44.07
C GLU A 244 -3.31 -27.25 -44.15
N ILE A 245 -2.79 -26.62 -43.09
CA ILE A 245 -2.54 -25.17 -43.00
C ILE A 245 -1.07 -24.92 -43.34
N LEU A 246 -0.82 -24.32 -44.50
CA LEU A 246 0.55 -24.11 -45.00
C LEU A 246 1.24 -22.88 -44.39
N GLU A 247 0.47 -21.82 -44.12
CA GLU A 247 0.96 -20.56 -43.57
C GLU A 247 0.00 -20.10 -42.46
N PRO A 248 0.51 -19.70 -41.29
CA PRO A 248 -0.34 -19.20 -40.21
C PRO A 248 -0.83 -17.78 -40.54
N ILE A 249 -1.94 -17.37 -39.91
CA ILE A 249 -2.50 -16.02 -40.07
C ILE A 249 -1.60 -14.97 -39.41
N ILE A 250 -1.01 -15.32 -38.26
CA ILE A 250 -0.02 -14.51 -37.55
C ILE A 250 1.20 -15.33 -37.15
N THR A 251 2.32 -14.65 -36.90
CA THR A 251 3.58 -15.29 -36.51
C THR A 251 3.70 -15.58 -35.01
N GLY A 252 2.83 -15.00 -34.18
CA GLY A 252 2.81 -15.19 -32.73
C GLY A 252 2.30 -13.96 -31.97
N TRP A 253 2.56 -13.93 -30.66
CA TRP A 253 2.16 -12.85 -29.75
C TRP A 253 2.78 -11.48 -30.06
N ASP A 254 3.94 -11.46 -30.71
CA ASP A 254 4.62 -10.22 -31.11
C ASP A 254 4.27 -9.77 -32.54
N ASP A 255 3.32 -10.44 -33.21
CA ASP A 255 2.93 -10.09 -34.58
C ASP A 255 2.27 -8.70 -34.60
N PRO A 256 2.74 -7.76 -35.44
CA PRO A 256 2.15 -6.42 -35.52
C PRO A 256 0.70 -6.42 -36.02
N GLY A 257 0.25 -7.51 -36.64
CA GLY A 257 -1.13 -7.73 -37.06
C GLY A 257 -2.02 -8.43 -36.02
N LEU A 258 -1.50 -8.78 -34.83
CA LEU A 258 -2.21 -9.56 -33.82
C LEU A 258 -3.60 -9.01 -33.52
N LEU A 259 -3.71 -7.74 -33.11
CA LEU A 259 -5.00 -7.15 -32.72
C LEU A 259 -6.02 -7.14 -33.87
N ALA A 260 -5.56 -6.92 -35.10
CA ALA A 260 -6.44 -6.98 -36.28
C ALA A 260 -6.91 -8.42 -36.53
N ALA A 261 -6.01 -9.40 -36.42
CA ALA A 261 -6.34 -10.80 -36.61
C ALA A 261 -7.31 -11.33 -35.53
N LEU A 262 -7.16 -10.92 -34.27
CA LEU A 262 -8.08 -11.24 -33.17
C LEU A 262 -9.49 -10.73 -33.45
N SER A 263 -9.62 -9.49 -33.91
CA SER A 263 -10.91 -8.89 -34.27
C SER A 263 -11.52 -9.58 -35.50
N ASP A 264 -10.75 -9.73 -36.58
CA ASP A 264 -11.25 -10.24 -37.87
C ASP A 264 -11.64 -11.73 -37.83
N ASN A 265 -10.97 -12.54 -37.01
CA ASN A 265 -11.15 -14.00 -37.00
C ASN A 265 -11.85 -14.53 -35.76
N CYS A 266 -11.73 -13.84 -34.62
CA CYS A 266 -12.29 -14.30 -33.34
C CYS A 266 -13.32 -13.33 -32.75
N GLY A 267 -13.57 -12.18 -33.40
CA GLY A 267 -14.48 -11.16 -32.88
C GLY A 267 -14.03 -10.54 -31.57
N LEU A 268 -12.73 -10.64 -31.25
CA LEU A 268 -12.14 -10.15 -30.02
C LEU A 268 -11.57 -8.75 -30.24
N ASP A 269 -12.35 -7.74 -29.84
CA ASP A 269 -11.88 -6.36 -29.75
C ASP A 269 -11.21 -6.13 -28.39
N VAL A 270 -9.88 -6.10 -28.38
CA VAL A 270 -9.08 -6.12 -27.14
C VAL A 270 -7.99 -5.05 -27.11
N VAL A 271 -7.52 -4.76 -25.90
CA VAL A 271 -6.37 -3.87 -25.62
C VAL A 271 -5.40 -4.61 -24.71
N ARG A 272 -4.11 -4.60 -25.07
CA ARG A 272 -3.05 -5.13 -24.20
C ARG A 272 -2.82 -4.17 -23.03
N TRP A 273 -2.75 -4.69 -21.82
CA TRP A 273 -2.31 -3.91 -20.66
C TRP A 273 -0.80 -3.66 -20.74
N GLU A 274 -0.42 -2.39 -20.70
CA GLU A 274 0.98 -1.93 -20.68
C GLU A 274 1.24 -0.90 -19.56
N GLY A 275 0.28 -0.77 -18.64
CA GLY A 275 0.32 0.23 -17.57
C GLY A 275 1.07 -0.22 -16.32
N THR A 276 1.28 0.73 -15.41
CA THR A 276 1.69 0.46 -14.03
C THR A 276 0.74 1.27 -13.14
N PRO A 277 -0.10 0.61 -12.32
CA PRO A 277 -1.06 1.33 -11.50
C PRO A 277 -0.34 2.24 -10.50
N SER A 278 -0.89 3.44 -10.28
CA SER A 278 -0.30 4.45 -9.39
C SER A 278 -0.52 4.20 -7.90
N GLY A 279 -1.44 3.29 -7.56
CA GLY A 279 -1.79 2.87 -6.22
C GLY A 279 -3.12 2.11 -6.21
N LEU A 280 -3.64 1.81 -5.02
CA LEU A 280 -4.88 1.06 -4.85
C LEU A 280 -6.13 1.80 -5.40
N ASP A 281 -6.11 3.14 -5.37
CA ASP A 281 -7.19 4.00 -5.89
C ASP A 281 -7.13 4.18 -7.42
N ASP A 282 -6.18 3.54 -8.10
CA ASP A 282 -6.02 3.69 -9.54
C ASP A 282 -7.28 3.18 -10.28
N PRO A 283 -7.81 3.93 -11.27
CA PRO A 283 -9.00 3.51 -12.01
C PRO A 283 -8.89 2.14 -12.66
N ALA A 284 -7.68 1.69 -13.03
CA ALA A 284 -7.48 0.36 -13.59
C ALA A 284 -7.67 -0.75 -12.55
N VAL A 285 -7.23 -0.52 -11.30
CA VAL A 285 -7.38 -1.48 -10.19
C VAL A 285 -8.85 -1.61 -9.81
N LEU A 286 -9.52 -0.48 -9.58
CA LEU A 286 -10.94 -0.48 -9.23
C LEU A 286 -11.81 -0.98 -10.39
N GLY A 287 -11.42 -0.65 -11.63
CA GLY A 287 -12.06 -1.16 -12.84
C GLY A 287 -11.94 -2.68 -12.97
N LEU A 288 -10.75 -3.26 -12.70
CA LEU A 288 -10.56 -4.71 -12.72
C LEU A 288 -11.50 -5.42 -11.74
N VAL A 289 -11.63 -4.89 -10.52
CA VAL A 289 -12.53 -5.46 -9.51
C VAL A 289 -14.01 -5.31 -9.89
N ALA A 290 -14.39 -4.23 -10.57
CA ALA A 290 -15.77 -3.98 -10.96
C ALA A 290 -16.20 -4.75 -12.24
N ASP A 291 -15.32 -4.86 -13.23
CA ASP A 291 -15.66 -5.31 -14.59
C ASP A 291 -15.59 -6.83 -14.80
N ASN A 292 -15.06 -7.57 -13.82
CA ASN A 292 -14.92 -9.03 -13.87
C ASN A 292 -15.83 -9.68 -12.84
N ALA A 293 -16.43 -10.83 -13.13
CA ALA A 293 -17.24 -11.56 -12.14
C ALA A 293 -16.37 -12.43 -11.22
N THR A 294 -15.33 -13.03 -11.80
CA THR A 294 -14.32 -13.83 -11.11
C THR A 294 -13.00 -13.70 -11.85
N LEU A 295 -11.90 -13.73 -11.12
CA LEU A 295 -10.54 -13.78 -11.68
C LEU A 295 -9.62 -14.42 -10.64
N ASP A 296 -8.64 -15.20 -11.07
CA ASP A 296 -7.57 -15.72 -10.21
C ASP A 296 -6.45 -14.67 -10.16
N LEU A 297 -6.45 -13.86 -9.09
CA LEU A 297 -5.56 -12.70 -8.94
C LEU A 297 -4.18 -13.08 -8.39
N ASP A 298 -4.07 -14.18 -7.67
CA ASP A 298 -2.83 -14.63 -7.03
C ASP A 298 -2.24 -15.92 -7.62
N CYS A 299 -2.88 -16.44 -8.67
CA CYS A 299 -2.48 -17.62 -9.43
C CYS A 299 -2.46 -18.92 -8.60
N ASP A 300 -3.29 -19.03 -7.56
CA ASP A 300 -3.38 -20.23 -6.72
C ASP A 300 -4.31 -21.31 -7.30
N GLY A 301 -4.98 -21.02 -8.43
CA GLY A 301 -5.95 -21.87 -9.10
C GLY A 301 -7.38 -21.73 -8.57
N MET A 302 -7.64 -20.80 -7.66
CA MET A 302 -8.93 -20.54 -7.04
C MET A 302 -9.36 -19.09 -7.28
N PRO A 303 -10.26 -18.83 -8.23
CA PRO A 303 -10.61 -17.46 -8.59
C PRO A 303 -11.35 -16.72 -7.46
N GLU A 304 -10.97 -15.47 -7.24
CA GLU A 304 -11.68 -14.52 -6.38
C GLU A 304 -13.03 -14.15 -6.98
N THR A 305 -13.99 -13.86 -6.11
CA THR A 305 -15.26 -13.25 -6.53
C THR A 305 -15.09 -11.74 -6.64
N LEU A 306 -15.36 -11.21 -7.82
CA LEU A 306 -15.27 -9.80 -8.18
C LEU A 306 -16.68 -9.26 -8.51
N GLY A 307 -16.76 -8.20 -9.30
CA GLY A 307 -18.02 -7.59 -9.73
C GLY A 307 -18.56 -6.63 -8.67
N LEU A 308 -17.65 -5.98 -7.95
CA LEU A 308 -17.96 -5.15 -6.80
C LEU A 308 -17.75 -3.68 -7.13
N ASP A 309 -18.80 -2.88 -6.95
CA ASP A 309 -18.68 -1.43 -6.90
C ASP A 309 -18.15 -1.04 -5.51
N LEU A 310 -16.89 -0.58 -5.47
CA LEU A 310 -16.21 -0.24 -4.23
C LEU A 310 -16.21 1.27 -3.98
N VAL A 311 -16.36 1.65 -2.72
CA VAL A 311 -16.24 3.04 -2.27
C VAL A 311 -15.10 3.15 -1.27
N ALA A 312 -14.11 3.97 -1.58
CA ALA A 312 -13.03 4.30 -0.66
C ALA A 312 -13.57 5.14 0.52
N SER A 313 -13.21 4.73 1.73
CA SER A 313 -13.52 5.46 2.96
C SER A 313 -12.26 5.68 3.79
N PHE A 314 -12.32 6.70 4.64
CA PHE A 314 -11.24 7.05 5.54
C PHE A 314 -11.80 7.19 6.96
N VAL A 315 -11.07 6.65 7.93
CA VAL A 315 -11.39 6.82 9.34
C VAL A 315 -10.56 7.97 9.87
N THR A 316 -11.23 9.02 10.35
CA THR A 316 -10.60 10.14 11.03
C THR A 316 -10.83 10.03 12.53
N GLU A 317 -9.75 9.94 13.30
CA GLU A 317 -9.80 9.89 14.76
C GLU A 317 -8.96 11.03 15.35
N VAL A 318 -9.53 11.76 16.33
CA VAL A 318 -8.76 12.70 17.14
C VAL A 318 -8.02 11.90 18.21
N LYS A 319 -6.69 11.92 18.15
CA LYS A 319 -5.83 11.36 19.17
C LYS A 319 -5.38 12.46 20.11
N GLU A 320 -5.30 12.14 21.39
CA GLU A 320 -4.82 13.02 22.45
C GLU A 320 -3.53 12.44 23.05
N LEU A 321 -2.59 13.31 23.38
CA LEU A 321 -1.35 12.97 24.04
C LEU A 321 -0.95 14.07 25.01
N ASP A 322 -0.31 13.69 26.11
CA ASP A 322 0.34 14.62 27.02
C ASP A 322 1.85 14.46 26.88
N LEU A 323 2.58 15.58 26.80
CA LEU A 323 4.03 15.62 26.79
C LEU A 323 4.52 16.51 27.92
N TYR A 324 5.73 16.22 28.36
CA TYR A 324 6.37 17.01 29.38
C TYR A 324 7.80 17.28 28.96
N TRP A 325 8.23 18.54 29.14
CA TRP A 325 9.54 19.03 28.75
C TRP A 325 10.27 19.56 29.99
N GLU A 326 11.33 18.87 30.44
CA GLU A 326 12.21 19.35 31.51
C GLU A 326 13.15 20.38 30.89
N ILE A 327 12.95 21.64 31.27
CA ILE A 327 13.66 22.77 30.68
C ILE A 327 15.08 22.81 31.23
N LEU A 328 16.05 22.74 30.30
CA LEU A 328 17.46 22.95 30.59
C LEU A 328 17.84 24.41 30.36
N GLU A 329 17.33 24.99 29.27
CA GLU A 329 17.63 26.35 28.86
C GLU A 329 16.38 27.01 28.28
N LEU A 330 16.16 28.28 28.62
CA LEU A 330 15.10 29.12 28.06
C LEU A 330 15.60 30.57 28.06
N GLU A 331 16.50 30.89 27.14
CA GLU A 331 17.20 32.18 27.10
C GLU A 331 16.98 32.87 25.76
N LEU A 332 16.38 34.07 25.78
CA LEU A 332 16.16 34.92 24.61
C LEU A 332 15.47 34.19 23.44
N ASP A 333 16.27 33.61 22.55
CA ASP A 333 15.92 32.91 21.33
C ASP A 333 16.25 31.40 21.36
N ASP A 334 16.74 30.84 22.47
CA ASP A 334 17.09 29.42 22.61
C ASP A 334 16.26 28.73 23.71
N LEU A 335 15.69 27.58 23.36
CA LEU A 335 14.96 26.68 24.26
C LEU A 335 15.56 25.28 24.14
N GLN A 336 16.01 24.72 25.25
CA GLN A 336 16.47 23.33 25.31
C GLN A 336 15.72 22.56 26.40
N ALA A 337 15.24 21.37 26.07
CA ALA A 337 14.49 20.55 26.99
C ALA A 337 14.67 19.04 26.75
N TYR A 338 14.52 18.25 27.81
CA TYR A 338 14.31 16.81 27.68
C TYR A 338 12.81 16.51 27.59
N GLN A 339 12.41 15.73 26.58
CA GLN A 339 11.02 15.29 26.44
C GLN A 339 10.76 13.95 27.15
N PHE A 340 9.61 13.85 27.82
CA PHE A 340 9.07 12.61 28.42
C PHE A 340 7.54 12.55 28.27
N ARG A 341 6.97 11.34 28.43
CA ARG A 341 5.53 11.05 28.22
C ARG A 341 4.73 10.82 29.51
N GLU A 342 5.39 10.55 30.64
CA GLU A 342 4.72 10.34 31.93
C GLU A 342 5.47 11.09 33.04
N PHE A 343 4.71 11.79 33.89
CA PHE A 343 5.22 12.55 35.03
C PHE A 343 4.45 12.18 36.30
N ASP A 344 4.90 11.15 37.03
CA ASP A 344 4.23 10.67 38.27
C ASP A 344 5.19 10.62 39.47
N GLY A 345 5.95 11.71 39.68
CA GLY A 345 6.94 11.83 40.76
C GLY A 345 8.23 11.01 40.57
N GLU A 346 8.21 10.01 39.68
CA GLU A 346 9.37 9.35 39.07
C GLU A 346 9.26 9.48 37.54
N THR A 347 10.28 10.05 36.90
CA THR A 347 10.30 10.29 35.44
C THR A 347 10.47 8.96 34.69
N VAL A 348 9.50 8.59 33.85
CA VAL A 348 9.62 7.41 32.96
C VAL A 348 10.16 7.87 31.61
N PHE A 349 11.40 7.47 31.34
CA PHE A 349 12.12 7.76 30.11
C PHE A 349 11.87 6.65 29.08
N ASP A 350 10.89 6.81 28.21
CA ASP A 350 10.64 5.85 27.12
C ASP A 350 11.67 6.05 25.99
N PHE A 351 12.04 7.32 25.69
CA PHE A 351 13.14 7.72 24.81
C PHE A 351 13.69 9.09 25.23
N ASN A 352 14.99 9.20 25.54
CA ASN A 352 15.60 10.48 25.94
C ASN A 352 16.06 11.28 24.73
N PHE A 353 15.24 12.24 24.32
CA PHE A 353 15.63 13.26 23.35
C PHE A 353 15.90 14.57 24.06
N LEU A 354 17.08 15.15 23.80
CA LEU A 354 17.34 16.56 24.00
C LEU A 354 16.82 17.29 22.77
N LEU A 355 15.81 18.13 22.98
CA LEU A 355 15.24 18.98 21.95
C LEU A 355 15.81 20.38 22.10
N ARG A 356 16.22 20.99 20.99
CA ARG A 356 16.61 22.40 20.92
C ARG A 356 15.72 23.13 19.92
N PHE A 357 15.20 24.27 20.32
CA PHE A 357 14.36 25.14 19.52
C PHE A 357 14.94 26.54 19.47
N GLU A 358 14.87 27.17 18.30
CA GLU A 358 15.24 28.55 18.08
C GLU A 358 14.00 29.41 17.84
N LYS A 359 13.91 30.54 18.55
CA LYS A 359 12.79 31.46 18.46
C LYS A 359 12.82 32.19 17.13
N GLN A 360 11.67 32.22 16.45
CA GLN A 360 11.51 32.95 15.20
C GLN A 360 11.21 34.43 15.52
N ASN A 361 11.90 35.33 14.83
CA ASN A 361 11.84 36.79 15.05
C ASN A 361 10.73 37.48 14.27
#